data_AF-A0A7L5Z026-F1
#
_entry.id   AF-A0A7L5Z026-F1
#
_cell.length_a   1.000
_cell.length_b   1.000
_cell.length_c   1.000
_cell.angle_alpha   90.00
_cell.angle_beta   90.00
_cell.angle_gamma   90.00
#
_symmetry.space_group_name_H-M   'P 1'
#
loop_
_entity.id
_entity.type
_entity.pdbx_description
1 polymer ?
#
loop_
_entity_poly.entity_id
_entity_poly.type
_entity_poly.pdbx_seq_one_letter_code
_entity_poly.pdbx_strand_id
1 'polypeptide(L)'
;MPNRVVVGNSPTFFHFKHDMEAAWECEDGDILEVHCLDGFAGPIQREDDRLGAVDVDALNDCSGPIRVRGAEPGDVLAFRIDSISVDSDQGCTLVLPDFGLQQHLVDTEATRISTIKDGVLRILDRFEAPIRPMLGTIGVAPAEGSWSTVFPHDHGGNMDTRDVVAGHTIYFPVFQPGALLGMGDAKALMGDGELCSTGVEVPVTVVGQVRVIKGVSINRPIIETPTEWMTIGSAVDHLDACRLANGDLIELLQRAHDLSWTGAYVLTSIVSDLRISQVVDPLLTVRAAISKRFLPDPFATVAPRRDKQLRCLQPK
;
A
#
# COMPACT_ATOMS: atom_id res chain seq x y z
N MET A 1 21.02 14.70 -11.43
CA MET A 1 19.57 14.54 -11.71
C MET A 1 19.25 13.08 -11.42
N PRO A 2 18.10 12.75 -10.82
CA PRO A 2 17.76 11.34 -10.59
C PRO A 2 17.66 10.61 -11.94
N ASN A 3 18.13 9.36 -11.99
CA ASN A 3 17.96 8.54 -13.19
C ASN A 3 16.51 8.05 -13.27
N ARG A 4 16.06 7.68 -14.47
CA ARG A 4 14.77 7.02 -14.67
C ARG A 4 15.03 5.56 -15.01
N VAL A 5 14.46 4.66 -14.21
CA VAL A 5 14.51 3.20 -14.44
C VAL A 5 13.12 2.75 -14.89
N VAL A 6 13.05 2.14 -16.07
CA VAL A 6 11.81 1.59 -16.63
C VAL A 6 11.71 0.11 -16.29
N VAL A 7 10.67 -0.25 -15.55
CA VAL A 7 10.35 -1.60 -15.11
C VAL A 7 9.16 -2.07 -15.94
N GLY A 8 9.43 -2.97 -16.88
CA GLY A 8 8.37 -3.57 -17.70
C GLY A 8 7.45 -4.47 -16.87
N ASN A 9 6.33 -4.85 -17.47
CA ASN A 9 5.39 -5.83 -16.92
C ASN A 9 5.87 -7.28 -17.07
N SER A 10 7.18 -7.50 -17.23
CA SER A 10 7.81 -8.82 -17.31
C SER A 10 9.32 -8.70 -17.05
N PRO A 11 9.91 -9.59 -16.23
CA PRO A 11 9.26 -10.69 -15.49
C PRO A 11 8.39 -10.20 -14.33
N THR A 12 7.26 -10.85 -14.06
CA THR A 12 6.46 -10.61 -12.84
C THR A 12 6.67 -11.74 -11.84
N PHE A 13 6.22 -11.52 -10.60
CA PHE A 13 6.24 -12.53 -9.55
C PHE A 13 4.92 -12.57 -8.78
N PHE A 14 4.65 -13.71 -8.16
CA PHE A 14 3.38 -14.01 -7.47
C PHE A 14 3.56 -14.25 -5.97
N HIS A 15 4.80 -14.17 -5.47
CA HIS A 15 5.12 -14.37 -4.06
C HIS A 15 6.19 -13.39 -3.59
N PHE A 16 5.87 -12.62 -2.55
CA PHE A 16 6.88 -11.94 -1.74
C PHE A 16 7.55 -12.96 -0.82
N LYS A 17 8.85 -13.19 -0.99
CA LYS A 17 9.58 -14.25 -0.26
C LYS A 17 10.93 -13.80 0.27
N HIS A 18 11.45 -14.56 1.23
CA HIS A 18 12.85 -14.49 1.59
C HIS A 18 13.73 -14.85 0.38
N ASP A 19 14.89 -14.18 0.24
CA ASP A 19 15.86 -14.41 -0.85
C ASP A 19 15.27 -14.27 -2.27
N MET A 20 14.48 -13.22 -2.53
CA MET A 20 14.06 -12.90 -3.89
C MET A 20 15.25 -12.44 -4.74
N GLU A 21 15.36 -12.98 -5.95
CA GLU A 21 16.28 -12.46 -6.95
C GLU A 21 15.69 -11.20 -7.58
N ALA A 22 16.51 -10.15 -7.66
CA ALA A 22 16.09 -8.90 -8.26
C ALA A 22 16.10 -9.02 -9.79
N ALA A 23 15.00 -8.62 -10.42
CA ALA A 23 14.92 -8.51 -11.87
C ALA A 23 15.31 -7.10 -12.36
N TRP A 24 15.22 -6.11 -11.46
CA TRP A 24 15.61 -4.72 -11.72
C TRP A 24 16.43 -4.15 -10.58
N GLU A 25 17.20 -3.10 -10.87
CA GLU A 25 18.00 -2.39 -9.89
C GLU A 25 17.88 -0.87 -10.09
N CYS A 26 17.87 -0.11 -9.00
CA CYS A 26 17.92 1.34 -8.99
C CYS A 26 18.75 1.87 -7.82
N GLU A 27 19.09 3.16 -7.85
CA GLU A 27 19.78 3.85 -6.76
C GLU A 27 18.79 4.61 -5.86
N ASP A 28 19.18 4.86 -4.61
CA ASP A 28 18.53 5.86 -3.77
C ASP A 28 18.52 7.21 -4.49
N GLY A 29 17.34 7.79 -4.75
CA GLY A 29 17.27 8.94 -5.64
C GLY A 29 16.32 8.76 -6.80
N ASP A 30 16.35 7.58 -7.40
CA ASP A 30 15.88 7.36 -8.76
C ASP A 30 14.36 7.43 -8.90
N ILE A 31 13.94 7.75 -10.12
CA ILE A 31 12.55 7.68 -10.56
C ILE A 31 12.32 6.30 -11.18
N LEU A 32 11.31 5.60 -10.70
CA LEU A 32 10.81 4.38 -11.29
C LEU A 32 9.61 4.70 -12.18
N GLU A 33 9.58 4.09 -13.35
CA GLU A 33 8.38 3.94 -14.18
C GLU A 33 8.07 2.46 -14.27
N VAL A 34 6.96 2.03 -13.66
CA VAL A 34 6.60 0.63 -13.48
C VAL A 34 5.30 0.35 -14.23
N HIS A 35 5.35 -0.56 -15.19
CA HIS A 35 4.17 -1.01 -15.94
C HIS A 35 3.59 -2.25 -15.26
N CYS A 36 2.36 -2.17 -14.80
CA CYS A 36 1.65 -3.24 -14.10
C CYS A 36 0.48 -3.75 -14.95
N LEU A 37 0.25 -5.06 -14.95
CA LEU A 37 -0.99 -5.64 -15.47
C LEU A 37 -2.15 -5.42 -14.48
N ASP A 38 -3.37 -5.72 -14.92
CA ASP A 38 -4.52 -5.83 -14.01
C ASP A 38 -4.39 -7.07 -13.10
N GLY A 39 -5.18 -7.15 -12.02
CA GLY A 39 -5.14 -8.26 -11.06
C GLY A 39 -5.43 -9.65 -11.65
N PHE A 40 -5.86 -9.74 -12.91
CA PHE A 40 -6.16 -10.98 -13.62
C PHE A 40 -5.19 -11.28 -14.76
N ALA A 41 -4.18 -10.44 -15.00
CA ALA A 41 -3.26 -10.49 -16.14
C ALA A 41 -3.93 -10.36 -17.53
N GLY A 42 -5.15 -9.81 -17.60
CA GLY A 42 -5.82 -9.43 -18.85
C GLY A 42 -6.88 -10.35 -19.50
N PRO A 43 -7.14 -11.63 -19.14
CA PRO A 43 -8.17 -12.45 -19.79
C PRO A 43 -9.60 -11.95 -19.65
N ILE A 44 -9.92 -11.13 -18.63
CA ILE A 44 -11.28 -10.65 -18.37
C ILE A 44 -11.54 -9.32 -19.08
N GLN A 45 -12.19 -9.38 -20.24
CA GLN A 45 -12.41 -8.20 -21.11
C GLN A 45 -13.88 -7.99 -21.50
N ARG A 46 -14.75 -8.97 -21.23
CA ARG A 46 -16.18 -8.96 -21.55
C ARG A 46 -17.00 -9.46 -20.37
N GLU A 47 -18.28 -9.08 -20.32
CA GLU A 47 -19.19 -9.54 -19.26
C GLU A 47 -19.49 -11.04 -19.27
N ASP A 48 -19.14 -11.76 -20.34
CA ASP A 48 -19.23 -13.22 -20.44
C ASP A 48 -17.96 -13.94 -19.98
N ASP A 49 -16.85 -13.22 -19.78
CA ASP A 49 -15.60 -13.79 -19.28
C ASP A 49 -15.72 -14.10 -17.78
N ARG A 50 -15.06 -15.18 -17.35
CA ARG A 50 -15.17 -15.72 -15.99
C ARG A 50 -13.77 -16.03 -15.44
N LEU A 51 -13.62 -16.11 -14.12
CA LEU A 51 -12.38 -16.41 -13.43
C LEU A 51 -11.75 -17.72 -13.91
N GLY A 52 -12.54 -18.69 -14.37
CA GLY A 52 -12.02 -19.93 -14.98
C GLY A 52 -11.18 -19.73 -16.26
N ALA A 53 -11.18 -18.53 -16.85
CA ALA A 53 -10.28 -18.15 -17.94
C ALA A 53 -8.93 -17.60 -17.46
N VAL A 54 -8.78 -17.38 -16.15
CA VAL A 54 -7.58 -16.86 -15.49
C VAL A 54 -6.83 -18.02 -14.84
N ASP A 55 -5.51 -17.99 -14.91
CA ASP A 55 -4.68 -18.89 -14.11
C ASP A 55 -4.71 -18.40 -12.66
N VAL A 56 -5.40 -19.14 -11.78
CA VAL A 56 -5.63 -18.74 -10.38
C VAL A 56 -4.34 -18.69 -9.56
N ASP A 57 -3.30 -19.41 -9.98
CA ASP A 57 -1.97 -19.34 -9.37
C ASP A 57 -1.19 -18.09 -9.83
N ALA A 58 -1.75 -17.34 -10.78
CA ALA A 58 -1.17 -16.14 -11.39
C ALA A 58 -1.98 -14.86 -11.12
N LEU A 59 -2.82 -14.84 -10.07
CA LEU A 59 -3.54 -13.64 -9.63
C LEU A 59 -2.60 -12.60 -9.00
N ASN A 60 -2.96 -11.33 -9.12
CA ASN A 60 -2.27 -10.18 -8.54
C ASN A 60 -0.76 -10.19 -8.83
N ASP A 61 -0.39 -10.36 -10.10
CA ASP A 61 1.01 -10.41 -10.48
C ASP A 61 1.70 -9.07 -10.22
N CYS A 62 2.90 -9.13 -9.64
CA CYS A 62 3.66 -7.96 -9.27
C CYS A 62 4.82 -7.74 -10.23
N SER A 63 4.93 -6.51 -10.74
CA SER A 63 6.12 -6.05 -11.44
C SER A 63 7.22 -5.75 -10.43
N GLY A 64 8.42 -6.25 -10.72
CA GLY A 64 9.53 -6.34 -9.77
C GLY A 64 10.08 -7.78 -9.70
N PRO A 65 11.02 -8.10 -8.79
CA PRO A 65 11.46 -7.28 -7.67
C PRO A 65 12.52 -6.27 -8.08
N ILE A 66 12.42 -5.07 -7.52
CA ILE A 66 13.30 -3.94 -7.79
C ILE A 66 14.22 -3.78 -6.58
N ARG A 67 15.51 -4.02 -6.78
CA ARG A 67 16.55 -3.79 -5.77
C ARG A 67 16.91 -2.32 -5.71
N VAL A 68 16.76 -1.71 -4.55
CA VAL A 68 17.19 -0.33 -4.27
C VAL A 68 18.56 -0.37 -3.58
N ARG A 69 19.63 0.01 -4.28
CA ARG A 69 20.99 -0.07 -3.72
C ARG A 69 21.13 0.76 -2.44
N GLY A 70 21.80 0.19 -1.44
CA GLY A 70 22.08 0.84 -0.15
C GLY A 70 20.96 0.73 0.91
N ALA A 71 19.80 0.18 0.53
CA ALA A 71 18.78 -0.25 1.49
C ALA A 71 19.25 -1.51 2.23
N GLU A 72 19.28 -1.47 3.55
CA GLU A 72 19.71 -2.56 4.42
C GLU A 72 18.64 -2.87 5.47
N PRO A 73 18.59 -4.10 6.01
CA PRO A 73 17.65 -4.45 7.07
C PRO A 73 17.66 -3.46 8.23
N GLY A 74 16.48 -2.98 8.62
CA GLY A 74 16.28 -1.97 9.66
C GLY A 74 16.19 -0.53 9.15
N ASP A 75 16.44 -0.28 7.87
CA ASP A 75 16.09 1.00 7.22
C ASP A 75 14.59 1.08 6.91
N VAL A 76 14.17 2.23 6.38
CA VAL A 76 12.86 2.43 5.78
C VAL A 76 13.01 2.78 4.29
N LEU A 77 12.28 2.08 3.43
CA LEU A 77 12.14 2.44 2.02
C LEU A 77 10.92 3.32 1.86
N ALA A 78 11.09 4.54 1.34
CA ALA A 78 9.98 5.41 0.95
C ALA A 78 9.81 5.39 -0.58
N PHE A 79 8.56 5.24 -1.03
CA PHE A 79 8.18 5.36 -2.43
C PHE A 79 7.12 6.45 -2.58
N ARG A 80 7.52 7.59 -3.13
CA ARG A 80 6.60 8.71 -3.43
C ARG A 80 5.98 8.46 -4.80
N ILE A 81 4.67 8.35 -4.86
CA ILE A 81 3.93 8.12 -6.10
C ILE A 81 3.68 9.47 -6.75
N ASP A 82 4.31 9.73 -7.89
CA ASP A 82 4.14 10.98 -8.63
C ASP A 82 2.90 10.92 -9.54
N SER A 83 2.67 9.79 -10.20
CA SER A 83 1.47 9.56 -11.03
C SER A 83 1.14 8.08 -11.17
N ILE A 84 -0.15 7.77 -11.34
CA ILE A 84 -0.65 6.45 -11.77
C ILE A 84 -1.53 6.72 -13.00
N SER A 85 -1.11 6.22 -14.16
CA SER A 85 -1.86 6.34 -15.42
C SER A 85 -2.57 5.02 -15.69
N VAL A 86 -3.86 5.07 -16.04
CA VAL A 86 -4.60 3.87 -16.45
C VAL A 86 -4.36 3.63 -17.94
N ASP A 87 -3.88 2.44 -18.27
CA ASP A 87 -3.43 2.07 -19.63
C ASP A 87 -4.51 1.32 -20.42
N SER A 88 -5.78 1.52 -20.05
CA SER A 88 -6.96 0.88 -20.64
C SER A 88 -8.14 1.85 -20.72
N ASP A 89 -9.03 1.65 -21.70
CA ASP A 89 -10.30 2.35 -21.83
C ASP A 89 -11.46 1.62 -21.11
N GLN A 90 -11.15 0.55 -20.40
CA GLN A 90 -12.09 -0.20 -19.58
C GLN A 90 -11.40 -0.89 -18.39
N GLY A 91 -12.17 -1.24 -17.39
CA GLY A 91 -11.75 -2.13 -16.30
C GLY A 91 -12.86 -3.11 -15.94
N CYS A 92 -12.50 -4.12 -15.17
CA CYS A 92 -13.44 -5.19 -14.79
C CYS A 92 -13.63 -5.29 -13.28
N THR A 93 -14.81 -5.74 -12.89
CA THR A 93 -15.17 -6.08 -11.51
C THR A 93 -15.80 -7.46 -11.54
N LEU A 94 -15.33 -8.36 -10.70
CA LEU A 94 -15.85 -9.72 -10.59
C LEU A 94 -16.64 -9.86 -9.29
N VAL A 95 -17.74 -10.58 -9.38
CA VAL A 95 -18.54 -11.03 -8.23
C VAL A 95 -18.51 -12.55 -8.27
N LEU A 96 -17.96 -13.16 -7.22
CA LEU A 96 -17.66 -14.59 -7.18
C LEU A 96 -18.38 -15.24 -5.99
N PRO A 97 -18.91 -16.47 -6.13
CA PRO A 97 -19.28 -17.29 -4.97
C PRO A 97 -18.07 -17.47 -4.05
N ASP A 98 -18.28 -17.47 -2.74
CA ASP A 98 -17.25 -17.65 -1.71
C ASP A 98 -16.17 -16.55 -1.62
N PHE A 99 -16.33 -15.43 -2.35
CA PHE A 99 -15.50 -14.22 -2.19
C PHE A 99 -16.33 -12.95 -2.00
N GLY A 100 -15.83 -12.03 -1.18
CA GLY A 100 -16.46 -10.75 -0.89
C GLY A 100 -17.36 -10.76 0.36
N LEU A 101 -17.74 -9.57 0.82
CA LEU A 101 -18.43 -9.39 2.10
C LEU A 101 -19.82 -10.04 2.15
N GLN A 102 -20.53 -10.03 1.02
CA GLN A 102 -21.88 -10.60 0.88
C GLN A 102 -21.90 -11.89 0.05
N GLN A 103 -20.77 -12.62 0.02
CA GLN A 103 -20.58 -13.83 -0.81
C GLN A 103 -21.69 -14.89 -0.65
N HIS A 104 -22.30 -15.00 0.52
CA HIS A 104 -23.38 -15.95 0.80
C HIS A 104 -24.69 -15.68 0.03
N LEU A 105 -24.81 -14.51 -0.61
CA LEU A 105 -25.94 -14.15 -1.47
C LEU A 105 -25.59 -14.31 -2.96
N VAL A 106 -24.36 -14.70 -3.29
CA VAL A 106 -23.88 -14.83 -4.65
C VAL A 106 -24.04 -16.27 -5.11
N ASP A 107 -25.11 -16.54 -5.86
CA ASP A 107 -25.39 -17.87 -6.40
C ASP A 107 -24.56 -18.21 -7.64
N THR A 108 -24.16 -17.19 -8.41
CA THR A 108 -23.46 -17.37 -9.69
C THR A 108 -22.49 -16.24 -9.91
N GLU A 109 -21.33 -16.58 -10.45
CA GLU A 109 -20.31 -15.61 -10.85
C GLU A 109 -20.85 -14.61 -11.88
N ALA A 110 -20.48 -13.35 -11.72
CA ALA A 110 -20.77 -12.29 -12.67
C ALA A 110 -19.57 -11.38 -12.88
N THR A 111 -19.37 -10.98 -14.14
CA THR A 111 -18.38 -9.97 -14.54
C THR A 111 -19.10 -8.70 -14.94
N ARG A 112 -18.56 -7.55 -14.54
CA ARG A 112 -19.00 -6.23 -14.97
C ARG A 112 -17.84 -5.49 -15.60
N ILE A 113 -18.08 -4.95 -16.79
CA ILE A 113 -17.11 -4.11 -17.49
C ILE A 113 -17.55 -2.66 -17.34
N SER A 114 -16.66 -1.82 -16.84
CA SER A 114 -16.86 -0.38 -16.74
C SER A 114 -15.94 0.32 -17.72
N THR A 115 -16.48 1.28 -18.49
CA THR A 115 -15.68 2.03 -19.47
C THR A 115 -15.04 3.26 -18.83
N ILE A 116 -13.84 3.60 -19.26
CA ILE A 116 -13.03 4.71 -18.76
C ILE A 116 -12.79 5.67 -19.92
N LYS A 117 -13.25 6.91 -19.76
CA LYS A 117 -13.03 7.97 -20.74
C LYS A 117 -12.78 9.30 -20.05
N ASP A 118 -11.73 10.00 -20.47
CA ASP A 118 -11.38 11.34 -19.96
C ASP A 118 -11.29 11.38 -18.42
N GLY A 119 -10.80 10.31 -17.79
CA GLY A 119 -10.69 10.18 -16.34
C GLY A 119 -12.01 9.93 -15.61
N VAL A 120 -13.07 9.57 -16.33
CA VAL A 120 -14.38 9.24 -15.77
C VAL A 120 -14.70 7.78 -16.06
N LEU A 121 -15.07 7.06 -15.02
CA LEU A 121 -15.56 5.69 -15.08
C LEU A 121 -17.08 5.70 -15.26
N ARG A 122 -17.60 4.99 -16.27
CA ARG A 122 -19.03 4.74 -16.46
C ARG A 122 -19.38 3.33 -16.00
N ILE A 123 -20.23 3.26 -14.98
CA ILE A 123 -20.56 2.06 -14.21
C ILE A 123 -22.01 1.68 -14.46
N LEU A 124 -22.27 0.41 -14.81
CA LEU A 124 -23.61 -0.15 -15.05
C LEU A 124 -24.44 0.70 -16.03
N ASP A 125 -23.79 1.29 -17.03
CA ASP A 125 -24.35 2.23 -18.02
C ASP A 125 -25.10 3.45 -17.48
N ARG A 126 -25.08 3.67 -16.15
CA ARG A 126 -25.98 4.59 -15.45
C ARG A 126 -25.27 5.58 -14.55
N PHE A 127 -24.16 5.16 -13.93
CA PHE A 127 -23.44 5.97 -12.95
C PHE A 127 -22.10 6.40 -13.50
N GLU A 128 -21.65 7.58 -13.07
CA GLU A 128 -20.35 8.13 -13.44
C GLU A 128 -19.60 8.54 -12.17
N ALA A 129 -18.31 8.24 -12.13
CA ALA A 129 -17.42 8.65 -11.05
C ALA A 129 -16.04 9.00 -11.63
N PRO A 130 -15.35 10.03 -11.12
CA PRO A 130 -13.96 10.25 -11.49
C PRO A 130 -13.12 9.06 -11.02
N ILE A 131 -12.19 8.60 -11.87
CA ILE A 131 -11.23 7.59 -11.44
C ILE A 131 -10.32 8.17 -10.36
N ARG A 132 -9.89 7.30 -9.45
CA ARG A 132 -8.83 7.60 -8.49
C ARG A 132 -7.92 6.37 -8.45
N PRO A 133 -7.03 6.23 -9.46
CA PRO A 133 -6.22 5.05 -9.62
C PRO A 133 -5.35 4.81 -8.38
N MET A 134 -5.30 3.56 -7.94
CA MET A 134 -4.55 3.11 -6.77
C MET A 134 -3.83 1.80 -7.05
N LEU A 135 -2.79 1.51 -6.26
CA LEU A 135 -2.17 0.19 -6.20
C LEU A 135 -2.82 -0.64 -5.09
N GLY A 136 -3.36 -1.81 -5.43
CA GLY A 136 -3.87 -2.77 -4.46
C GLY A 136 -2.75 -3.55 -3.78
N THR A 137 -1.86 -4.11 -4.60
CA THR A 137 -0.68 -4.81 -4.14
C THR A 137 0.59 -3.96 -4.30
N ILE A 138 1.26 -3.66 -3.19
CA ILE A 138 2.62 -3.09 -3.17
C ILE A 138 3.36 -3.50 -1.91
N GLY A 139 4.62 -3.91 -2.04
CA GLY A 139 5.39 -4.39 -0.91
C GLY A 139 6.86 -4.58 -1.19
N VAL A 140 7.59 -4.98 -0.15
CA VAL A 140 9.01 -5.34 -0.17
C VAL A 140 9.16 -6.81 0.22
N ALA A 141 10.34 -7.39 0.01
CA ALA A 141 10.55 -8.77 0.41
C ALA A 141 10.53 -8.92 1.95
N PRO A 142 9.84 -9.95 2.51
CA PRO A 142 9.68 -10.16 3.94
C PRO A 142 10.98 -10.63 4.61
N ALA A 143 11.08 -10.53 5.93
CA ALA A 143 12.24 -11.04 6.67
C ALA A 143 12.41 -12.57 6.56
N GLU A 144 11.31 -13.30 6.40
CA GLU A 144 11.27 -14.75 6.29
C GLU A 144 10.01 -15.21 5.57
N GLY A 145 9.99 -16.48 5.16
CA GLY A 145 8.82 -17.13 4.56
C GLY A 145 8.59 -16.76 3.08
N SER A 146 7.41 -17.13 2.59
CA SER A 146 6.93 -16.89 1.22
C SER A 146 5.43 -16.67 1.27
N TRP A 147 4.99 -15.49 0.86
CA TRP A 147 3.60 -15.03 0.91
C TRP A 147 3.14 -14.74 -0.50
N SER A 148 2.02 -15.31 -0.92
CA SER A 148 1.43 -15.00 -2.22
C SER A 148 1.09 -13.51 -2.28
N THR A 149 1.15 -12.92 -3.48
CA THR A 149 0.83 -11.50 -3.72
C THR A 149 -0.61 -11.14 -3.35
N VAL A 150 -1.53 -12.11 -3.23
CA VAL A 150 -2.91 -11.90 -2.74
C VAL A 150 -3.02 -11.74 -1.21
N PHE A 151 -1.92 -11.87 -0.47
CA PHE A 151 -1.89 -11.68 0.98
C PHE A 151 -1.28 -10.32 1.33
N PRO A 152 -1.94 -9.50 2.17
CA PRO A 152 -1.23 -8.44 2.87
C PRO A 152 -0.41 -9.02 4.03
N HIS A 153 0.64 -8.30 4.45
CA HIS A 153 1.39 -8.60 5.67
C HIS A 153 2.21 -7.36 6.10
N ASP A 154 3.03 -7.50 7.13
CA ASP A 154 3.97 -6.48 7.63
C ASP A 154 4.96 -5.94 6.56
N HIS A 155 5.10 -6.60 5.40
CA HIS A 155 5.92 -6.14 4.28
C HIS A 155 5.15 -5.39 3.19
N GLY A 156 3.85 -5.13 3.38
CA GLY A 156 2.96 -4.66 2.33
C GLY A 156 2.12 -5.80 1.76
N GLY A 157 2.21 -6.04 0.45
CA GLY A 157 1.40 -7.04 -0.23
C GLY A 157 0.01 -6.51 -0.58
N ASN A 158 -1.00 -7.37 -0.61
CA ASN A 158 -2.37 -7.03 -1.01
C ASN A 158 -3.12 -6.21 0.05
N MET A 159 -2.73 -4.95 0.24
CA MET A 159 -3.29 -4.12 1.31
C MET A 159 -4.63 -3.48 0.94
N ASP A 160 -4.94 -3.41 -0.36
CA ASP A 160 -6.11 -2.74 -0.94
C ASP A 160 -6.52 -1.49 -0.18
N THR A 161 -5.53 -0.60 -0.03
CA THR A 161 -5.68 0.64 0.69
C THR A 161 -5.83 1.76 -0.33
N ARG A 162 -7.04 2.30 -0.47
CA ARG A 162 -7.38 3.34 -1.46
C ARG A 162 -6.62 4.67 -1.36
N ASP A 163 -5.74 4.79 -0.36
CA ASP A 163 -4.85 5.92 -0.17
C ASP A 163 -3.44 5.66 -0.77
N VAL A 164 -3.17 4.48 -1.35
CA VAL A 164 -1.96 4.23 -2.15
C VAL A 164 -2.15 4.79 -3.57
N VAL A 165 -2.14 6.12 -3.65
CA VAL A 165 -2.47 6.90 -4.86
C VAL A 165 -1.39 7.93 -5.20
N ALA A 166 -1.48 8.51 -6.40
CA ALA A 166 -0.63 9.62 -6.80
C ALA A 166 -0.68 10.80 -5.80
N GLY A 167 0.48 11.40 -5.55
CA GLY A 167 0.69 12.47 -4.59
C GLY A 167 0.82 12.00 -3.14
N HIS A 168 0.87 10.70 -2.87
CA HIS A 168 1.13 10.13 -1.54
C HIS A 168 2.47 9.40 -1.54
N THR A 169 3.04 9.21 -0.34
CA THR A 169 4.25 8.43 -0.13
C THR A 169 3.90 7.20 0.69
N ILE A 170 4.34 6.03 0.28
CA ILE A 170 4.27 4.82 1.11
C ILE A 170 5.65 4.44 1.62
N TYR A 171 5.72 4.02 2.87
CA TYR A 171 6.95 3.68 3.57
C TYR A 171 6.90 2.21 3.96
N PHE A 172 7.98 1.48 3.72
CA PHE A 172 8.12 0.07 4.05
C PHE A 172 9.30 -0.17 4.99
N PRO A 173 9.15 -1.04 6.00
CA PRO A 173 10.30 -1.57 6.72
C PRO A 173 11.18 -2.38 5.77
N VAL A 174 12.48 -2.09 5.74
CA VAL A 174 13.42 -2.91 4.96
C VAL A 174 13.79 -4.12 5.79
N PHE A 175 13.41 -5.31 5.30
CA PHE A 175 13.75 -6.58 5.96
C PHE A 175 14.95 -7.30 5.34
N GLN A 176 15.23 -7.03 4.07
CA GLN A 176 16.30 -7.67 3.30
C GLN A 176 17.13 -6.63 2.55
N PRO A 177 18.41 -6.92 2.24
CA PRO A 177 19.25 -6.04 1.44
C PRO A 177 18.58 -5.69 0.11
N GLY A 178 18.53 -4.40 -0.19
CA GLY A 178 17.91 -3.89 -1.41
C GLY A 178 16.39 -3.71 -1.35
N ALA A 179 15.74 -4.05 -0.24
CA ALA A 179 14.28 -4.06 -0.02
C ALA A 179 13.48 -5.00 -0.95
N LEU A 180 13.77 -5.01 -2.25
CA LEU A 180 13.14 -5.85 -3.28
C LEU A 180 11.66 -5.46 -3.45
N LEU A 181 11.44 -4.20 -3.84
CA LEU A 181 10.13 -3.60 -4.05
C LEU A 181 9.40 -4.25 -5.24
N GLY A 182 8.11 -4.51 -5.09
CA GLY A 182 7.24 -4.86 -6.21
C GLY A 182 5.83 -4.34 -6.02
N MET A 183 5.11 -4.22 -7.13
CA MET A 183 3.75 -3.68 -7.15
C MET A 183 2.95 -4.18 -8.34
N GLY A 184 1.63 -4.22 -8.20
CA GLY A 184 0.70 -4.67 -9.22
C GLY A 184 -0.74 -4.44 -8.80
N ASP A 185 -1.65 -5.15 -9.46
CA ASP A 185 -3.05 -5.26 -9.01
C ASP A 185 -3.69 -3.89 -8.76
N ALA A 186 -3.71 -3.09 -9.83
CA ALA A 186 -4.13 -1.70 -9.76
C ALA A 186 -5.63 -1.57 -10.04
N LYS A 187 -6.26 -0.66 -9.29
CA LYS A 187 -7.69 -0.36 -9.42
C LYS A 187 -7.88 1.05 -9.95
N ALA A 188 -8.74 1.24 -10.94
CA ALA A 188 -9.16 2.56 -11.42
C ALA A 188 -9.98 3.32 -10.37
N LEU A 189 -10.77 2.58 -9.60
CA LEU A 189 -11.56 3.08 -8.48
C LEU A 189 -11.90 1.93 -7.53
N MET A 190 -11.83 2.18 -6.23
CA MET A 190 -12.19 1.22 -5.19
C MET A 190 -12.72 1.94 -3.95
N GLY A 191 -13.73 1.36 -3.31
CA GLY A 191 -14.26 1.82 -2.03
C GLY A 191 -13.48 1.20 -0.85
N ASP A 192 -13.52 1.85 0.32
CA ASP A 192 -13.04 1.20 1.55
C ASP A 192 -13.89 -0.06 1.81
N GLY A 193 -13.21 -1.18 2.05
CA GLY A 193 -13.78 -2.49 2.30
C GLY A 193 -13.76 -3.44 1.09
N GLU A 194 -13.59 -2.94 -0.13
CA GLU A 194 -13.54 -3.76 -1.37
C GLU A 194 -14.66 -4.81 -1.44
N LEU A 195 -15.90 -4.35 -1.25
CA LEU A 195 -16.98 -5.19 -0.71
C LEU A 195 -17.34 -6.44 -1.53
N CYS A 196 -17.10 -6.44 -2.85
CA CYS A 196 -17.36 -7.57 -3.73
C CYS A 196 -16.09 -8.31 -4.15
N SER A 197 -15.02 -8.23 -3.35
CA SER A 197 -13.71 -8.85 -3.58
C SER A 197 -12.80 -8.17 -4.60
N THR A 198 -13.32 -7.23 -5.40
CA THR A 198 -12.55 -6.54 -6.43
C THR A 198 -12.91 -5.08 -6.44
N GLY A 199 -11.96 -4.26 -6.89
CA GLY A 199 -12.24 -2.91 -7.36
C GLY A 199 -12.64 -2.92 -8.82
N VAL A 200 -12.20 -1.89 -9.53
CA VAL A 200 -12.25 -1.84 -11.00
C VAL A 200 -10.84 -2.11 -11.49
N GLU A 201 -10.52 -3.37 -11.74
CA GLU A 201 -9.18 -3.83 -12.09
C GLU A 201 -8.77 -3.29 -13.47
N VAL A 202 -7.56 -2.73 -13.53
CA VAL A 202 -7.00 -2.13 -14.74
C VAL A 202 -5.48 -2.26 -14.78
N PRO A 203 -4.88 -2.35 -15.98
CA PRO A 203 -3.44 -2.16 -16.13
C PRO A 203 -3.09 -0.67 -15.92
N VAL A 204 -1.92 -0.42 -15.33
CA VAL A 204 -1.45 0.94 -15.05
C VAL A 204 0.05 1.11 -15.30
N THR A 205 0.45 2.36 -15.52
CA THR A 205 1.83 2.80 -15.45
C THR A 205 2.00 3.72 -14.24
N VAL A 206 2.84 3.31 -13.30
CA VAL A 206 3.17 4.07 -12.08
C VAL A 206 4.49 4.79 -12.28
N VAL A 207 4.52 6.08 -11.98
CA VAL A 207 5.77 6.85 -11.89
C VAL A 207 5.94 7.30 -10.45
N GLY A 208 7.11 7.04 -9.86
CA GLY A 208 7.39 7.44 -8.49
C GLY A 208 8.87 7.47 -8.16
N GLN A 209 9.21 8.04 -7.01
CA GLN A 209 10.58 8.22 -6.56
C GLN A 209 10.87 7.36 -5.34
N VAL A 210 11.98 6.60 -5.38
CA VAL A 210 12.45 5.84 -4.22
C VAL A 210 13.42 6.67 -3.36
N ARG A 211 13.33 6.46 -2.05
CA ARG A 211 14.29 6.96 -1.05
C ARG A 211 14.58 5.93 0.03
N VAL A 212 15.84 5.84 0.45
CA VAL A 212 16.24 5.03 1.61
C VAL A 212 16.45 5.95 2.81
N ILE A 213 15.73 5.67 3.90
CA ILE A 213 15.81 6.43 5.15
C ILE A 213 16.56 5.58 6.17
N LYS A 214 17.72 6.08 6.60
CA LYS A 214 18.63 5.39 7.51
C LYS A 214 18.36 5.78 8.97
N GLY A 215 18.66 4.86 9.89
CA GLY A 215 18.70 5.17 11.34
C GLY A 215 17.34 5.24 12.03
N VAL A 216 16.27 4.83 11.34
CA VAL A 216 14.93 4.66 11.88
C VAL A 216 14.32 3.40 11.28
N SER A 217 13.58 2.66 12.10
CA SER A 217 12.81 1.50 11.68
C SER A 217 11.32 1.68 11.98
N ILE A 218 10.50 0.97 11.23
CA ILE A 218 9.07 0.81 11.43
C ILE A 218 8.74 -0.68 11.41
N ASN A 219 7.55 -1.06 11.88
CA ASN A 219 7.16 -2.48 11.91
C ASN A 219 6.38 -2.88 10.65
N ARG A 220 5.64 -1.92 10.08
CA ARG A 220 4.65 -2.14 9.01
C ARG A 220 4.58 -0.94 8.08
N PRO A 221 3.86 -1.06 6.95
CA PRO A 221 3.69 0.05 6.03
C PRO A 221 3.03 1.27 6.66
N ILE A 222 3.47 2.45 6.23
CA ILE A 222 2.88 3.74 6.60
C ILE A 222 2.60 4.50 5.31
N ILE A 223 1.45 5.17 5.22
CA ILE A 223 1.12 6.10 4.13
C ILE A 223 1.18 7.53 4.65
N GLU A 224 1.85 8.39 3.89
CA GLU A 224 1.82 9.83 4.03
C GLU A 224 0.93 10.44 2.97
N THR A 225 -0.10 11.16 3.40
CA THR A 225 -0.89 12.03 2.54
C THR A 225 -0.42 13.48 2.69
N PRO A 226 -0.93 14.45 1.92
CA PRO A 226 -0.61 15.86 2.15
C PRO A 226 -0.92 16.35 3.57
N THR A 227 -1.89 15.73 4.26
CA THR A 227 -2.43 16.22 5.54
C THR A 227 -2.35 15.23 6.70
N GLU A 228 -2.11 13.94 6.43
CA GLU A 228 -2.20 12.86 7.43
C GLU A 228 -1.04 11.87 7.31
N TRP A 229 -0.78 11.16 8.41
CA TRP A 229 -0.02 9.91 8.45
C TRP A 229 -1.00 8.78 8.72
N MET A 230 -0.80 7.63 8.08
CA MET A 230 -1.65 6.45 8.23
C MET A 230 -0.79 5.20 8.45
N THR A 231 -0.83 4.60 9.63
CA THR A 231 -0.18 3.29 9.89
C THR A 231 -1.12 2.17 9.48
N ILE A 232 -0.58 1.09 8.91
CA ILE A 232 -1.36 -0.03 8.37
C ILE A 232 -1.15 -1.29 9.21
N GLY A 233 -2.22 -2.02 9.47
CA GLY A 233 -2.19 -3.32 10.13
C GLY A 233 -3.05 -4.32 9.37
N SER A 234 -2.54 -5.53 9.19
CA SER A 234 -3.26 -6.64 8.56
C SER A 234 -3.25 -7.87 9.46
N ALA A 235 -4.42 -8.51 9.63
CA ALA A 235 -4.56 -9.69 10.48
C ALA A 235 -5.78 -10.51 10.09
N VAL A 236 -5.85 -11.76 10.57
CA VAL A 236 -7.02 -12.64 10.36
C VAL A 236 -8.26 -12.02 10.98
N ASP A 237 -8.13 -11.48 12.20
CA ASP A 237 -9.23 -10.82 12.91
C ASP A 237 -9.16 -9.30 12.75
N HIS A 238 -10.31 -8.68 12.50
CA HIS A 238 -10.41 -7.23 12.27
C HIS A 238 -9.95 -6.41 13.48
N LEU A 239 -10.25 -6.87 14.71
CA LEU A 239 -9.83 -6.16 15.91
C LEU A 239 -8.31 -6.25 16.10
N ASP A 240 -7.68 -7.36 15.70
CA ASP A 240 -6.24 -7.48 15.72
C ASP A 240 -5.59 -6.57 14.67
N ALA A 241 -6.15 -6.46 13.46
CA ALA A 241 -5.69 -5.50 12.45
C ALA A 241 -5.76 -4.04 12.99
N CYS A 242 -6.88 -3.68 13.64
CA CYS A 242 -7.03 -2.39 14.33
C CYS A 242 -5.96 -2.16 15.42
N ARG A 243 -5.65 -3.20 16.22
CA ARG A 243 -4.63 -3.12 17.28
C ARG A 243 -3.24 -2.90 16.71
N LEU A 244 -2.89 -3.59 15.62
CA LEU A 244 -1.60 -3.41 14.94
C LEU A 244 -1.47 -2.00 14.39
N ALA A 245 -2.46 -1.53 13.61
CA ALA A 245 -2.45 -0.19 13.03
C ALA A 245 -2.34 0.90 14.11
N ASN A 246 -3.17 0.82 15.16
CA ASN A 246 -3.13 1.79 16.27
C ASN A 246 -1.84 1.70 17.09
N GLY A 247 -1.33 0.49 17.34
CA GLY A 247 -0.08 0.24 18.06
C GLY A 247 1.11 0.92 17.39
N ASP A 248 1.25 0.76 16.07
CA ASP A 248 2.32 1.41 15.32
C ASP A 248 2.19 2.94 15.37
N LEU A 249 0.96 3.49 15.35
CA LEU A 249 0.72 4.93 15.49
C LEU A 249 1.11 5.45 16.89
N ILE A 250 0.81 4.68 17.94
CA ILE A 250 1.23 5.00 19.31
C ILE A 250 2.76 5.08 19.37
N GLU A 251 3.48 4.12 18.79
CA GLU A 251 4.95 4.13 18.78
C GLU A 251 5.53 5.37 18.07
N LEU A 252 4.93 5.81 16.96
CA LEU A 252 5.33 7.04 16.29
C LEU A 252 5.13 8.27 17.17
N LEU A 253 3.98 8.36 17.85
CA LEU A 253 3.67 9.47 18.76
C LEU A 253 4.58 9.49 19.99
N GLN A 254 4.88 8.33 20.57
CA GLN A 254 5.84 8.22 21.67
C GLN A 254 7.21 8.73 21.25
N ARG A 255 7.71 8.32 20.08
CA ARG A 255 9.01 8.76 19.55
C ARG A 255 9.04 10.25 19.22
N ALA A 256 8.01 10.76 18.54
CA ALA A 256 7.96 12.15 18.08
C ALA A 256 7.86 13.18 19.22
N HIS A 257 7.17 12.82 20.31
CA HIS A 257 6.83 13.74 21.39
C HIS A 257 7.40 13.37 22.76
N ASP A 258 8.15 12.27 22.89
CA ASP A 258 8.65 11.74 24.17
C ASP A 258 7.51 11.44 25.16
N LEU A 259 6.41 10.89 24.65
CA LEU A 259 5.23 10.56 25.44
C LEU A 259 5.34 9.18 26.07
N SER A 260 4.74 9.05 27.26
CA SER A 260 4.43 7.72 27.79
C SER A 260 3.42 7.01 26.89
N TRP A 261 3.38 5.68 26.97
CA TRP A 261 2.40 4.88 26.24
C TRP A 261 0.97 5.37 26.49
N THR A 262 0.61 5.61 27.76
CA THR A 262 -0.71 6.14 28.12
C THR A 262 -1.00 7.50 27.48
N GLY A 263 -0.02 8.39 27.44
CA GLY A 263 -0.19 9.72 26.83
C GLY A 263 -0.42 9.64 25.33
N ALA A 264 0.38 8.83 24.63
CA ALA A 264 0.22 8.59 23.19
C ALA A 264 -1.12 7.90 22.89
N TYR A 265 -1.52 6.90 23.68
CA TYR A 265 -2.78 6.20 23.49
C TYR A 265 -4.00 7.12 23.65
N VAL A 266 -4.01 7.97 24.68
CA VAL A 266 -5.05 9.00 24.86
C VAL A 266 -5.13 9.92 23.64
N LEU A 267 -3.99 10.33 23.08
CA LEU A 267 -3.97 11.18 21.88
C LEU A 267 -4.63 10.45 20.70
N THR A 268 -4.29 9.19 20.44
CA THR A 268 -4.93 8.43 19.36
C THR A 268 -6.44 8.29 19.53
N SER A 269 -6.94 8.20 20.77
CA SER A 269 -8.37 8.11 21.03
C SER A 269 -9.15 9.40 20.73
N ILE A 270 -8.49 10.56 20.65
CA ILE A 270 -9.15 11.87 20.55
C ILE A 270 -8.95 12.50 19.16
N VAL A 271 -7.81 12.23 18.51
CA VAL A 271 -7.43 12.91 17.26
C VAL A 271 -6.99 11.97 16.14
N SER A 272 -7.31 10.68 16.23
CA SER A 272 -7.05 9.70 15.18
C SER A 272 -8.30 8.93 14.79
N ASP A 273 -8.31 8.42 13.56
CA ASP A 273 -9.40 7.62 13.01
C ASP A 273 -8.89 6.21 12.65
N LEU A 274 -9.63 5.17 13.02
CA LEU A 274 -9.47 3.85 12.41
C LEU A 274 -10.33 3.76 11.15
N ARG A 275 -9.74 3.39 10.03
CA ARG A 275 -10.37 3.32 8.71
C ARG A 275 -10.11 1.94 8.10
N ILE A 276 -11.15 1.32 7.56
CA ILE A 276 -11.06 0.01 6.89
C ILE A 276 -10.40 0.21 5.52
N SER A 277 -9.45 -0.64 5.15
CA SER A 277 -8.90 -0.72 3.79
C SER A 277 -9.67 -1.76 2.98
N GLN A 278 -9.58 -3.04 3.33
CA GLN A 278 -10.39 -4.13 2.77
C GLN A 278 -10.84 -5.12 3.85
N VAL A 279 -11.89 -5.90 3.55
CA VAL A 279 -12.41 -6.96 4.43
C VAL A 279 -12.67 -8.30 3.73
N VAL A 280 -11.97 -8.55 2.62
CA VAL A 280 -12.29 -9.62 1.67
C VAL A 280 -11.12 -10.56 1.35
N ASP A 281 -9.91 -10.17 1.74
CA ASP A 281 -8.69 -10.95 1.55
C ASP A 281 -8.46 -11.99 2.65
N PRO A 282 -7.48 -12.89 2.49
CA PRO A 282 -7.11 -13.86 3.53
C PRO A 282 -6.75 -13.24 4.89
N LEU A 283 -6.22 -12.01 4.90
CA LEU A 283 -6.05 -11.17 6.09
C LEU A 283 -6.75 -9.84 5.84
N LEU A 284 -7.46 -9.32 6.83
CA LEU A 284 -8.16 -8.03 6.74
C LEU A 284 -7.17 -6.90 6.97
N THR A 285 -7.34 -5.77 6.28
CA THR A 285 -6.45 -4.60 6.42
C THR A 285 -7.19 -3.36 6.93
N VAL A 286 -6.60 -2.73 7.95
CA VAL A 286 -7.08 -1.49 8.58
C VAL A 286 -5.94 -0.48 8.64
N ARG A 287 -6.26 0.81 8.58
CA ARG A 287 -5.31 1.90 8.80
C ARG A 287 -5.75 2.85 9.92
N ALA A 288 -4.79 3.31 10.72
CA ALA A 288 -4.99 4.35 11.73
C ALA A 288 -4.44 5.68 11.22
N ALA A 289 -5.32 6.65 10.98
CA ALA A 289 -4.99 7.95 10.42
C ALA A 289 -4.86 9.03 11.51
N ILE A 290 -3.87 9.90 11.40
CA ILE A 290 -3.71 11.09 12.24
C ILE A 290 -3.30 12.29 11.40
N SER A 291 -3.81 13.47 11.75
CA SER A 291 -3.36 14.71 11.11
C SER A 291 -1.87 14.99 11.41
N LYS A 292 -1.14 15.46 10.40
CA LYS A 292 0.24 15.96 10.53
C LYS A 292 0.40 17.09 11.54
N ARG A 293 -0.69 17.76 11.94
CA ARG A 293 -0.70 18.74 13.04
C ARG A 293 -0.31 18.11 14.38
N PHE A 294 -0.65 16.83 14.59
CA PHE A 294 -0.42 16.12 15.84
C PHE A 294 0.79 15.18 15.77
N LEU A 295 1.18 14.72 14.58
CA LEU A 295 2.38 13.93 14.36
C LEU A 295 3.26 14.64 13.31
N PRO A 296 4.34 15.33 13.72
CA PRO A 296 5.32 15.85 12.77
C PRO A 296 5.99 14.70 12.01
N ASP A 297 6.78 15.02 10.98
CA ASP A 297 7.49 14.01 10.18
C ASP A 297 8.27 13.02 11.08
N PRO A 298 7.83 11.75 11.16
CA PRO A 298 8.44 10.76 12.05
C PRO A 298 9.79 10.27 11.53
N PHE A 299 10.18 10.65 10.31
CA PHE A 299 11.43 10.28 9.68
C PHE A 299 12.45 11.42 9.64
N ALA A 300 12.06 12.64 10.04
CA ALA A 300 13.00 13.74 10.18
C ALA A 300 14.05 13.39 11.24
N THR A 301 15.33 13.43 10.86
CA THR A 301 16.46 13.21 11.79
C THR A 301 16.32 14.14 12.99
N VAL A 302 16.13 13.57 14.18
CA VAL A 302 16.06 14.35 15.42
C VAL A 302 17.43 15.01 15.60
N ALA A 303 17.50 16.33 15.45
CA ALA A 303 18.69 17.08 15.83
C ALA A 303 19.01 16.72 17.29
N PRO A 304 20.29 16.44 17.65
CA PRO A 304 20.63 16.11 19.03
C PRO A 304 20.08 17.20 19.94
N ARG A 305 19.29 16.79 20.96
CA ARG A 305 18.72 17.70 21.94
C ARG A 305 19.86 18.59 22.44
N ARG A 306 19.85 19.88 22.09
CA ARG A 306 20.69 20.84 22.82
C ARG A 306 20.23 20.73 24.25
N ASP A 307 21.10 20.24 25.13
CA ASP A 307 20.90 20.29 26.56
C ASP A 307 20.44 21.71 26.89
N LYS A 308 19.15 21.84 27.23
CA LYS A 308 18.68 23.04 27.90
C LYS A 308 19.38 22.97 29.25
N GLN A 309 20.55 23.59 29.34
CA GLN A 309 21.14 23.99 30.61
C GLN A 309 19.99 24.54 31.44
N LEU A 310 19.64 23.80 32.49
CA LEU A 310 18.75 24.30 33.53
C LEU A 310 19.39 25.59 34.03
N ARG A 311 18.86 26.72 33.58
CA ARG A 311 19.08 27.99 34.28
C ARG A 311 18.26 27.87 35.55
N CYS A 312 18.94 27.46 36.63
CA CYS A 312 18.47 27.65 37.98
C CYS A 312 18.04 29.11 38.13
N LEU A 313 16.74 29.34 38.22
CA LEU A 313 16.20 30.60 38.73
C LEU A 313 16.63 30.70 40.18
N GLN A 314 17.55 31.61 40.48
CA GLN A 314 17.83 31.97 41.86
C GLN A 314 16.64 32.76 42.43
N PRO A 315 16.24 32.49 43.69
CA PRO A 315 15.11 33.17 44.31
C PRO A 315 15.48 34.62 44.63
N LYS A 316 14.52 35.53 44.41
CA LYS A 316 14.46 36.84 45.05
C LYS A 316 13.54 36.74 46.26
#